data_AF-A0A5B0VSY8-F1
#
_entry.id   AF-A0A5B0VSY8-F1
#
_cell.length_a   1.000
_cell.length_b   1.000
_cell.length_c   1.000
_cell.angle_alpha   90.00
_cell.angle_beta   90.00
_cell.angle_gamma   90.00
#
_symmetry.space_group_name_H-M   'P 1'
#
loop_
_entity.id
_entity.type
_entity.pdbx_description
1 polymer ?
#
loop_
_entity_poly.entity_id
_entity_poly.type
_entity_poly.pdbx_seq_one_letter_code
_entity_poly.pdbx_strand_id
1 'polypeptide(L)'
;MALKTLIQIRRGLESAIGALAIGELGYCTDSGKLYIGSAAGNVLLVAAQSTGDMLKSIYDTNNNGKVDFAQQADSVAWAGVAGKPAVFPPAAHTHDYLPKGPLTWNQLKGV
;
A
#
# COMPACT_ATOMS: atom_id res chain seq x y z
N MET A 1 44.73 -21.65 20.38
CA MET A 1 44.21 -20.61 19.46
C MET A 1 42.80 -21.01 19.07
N ALA A 2 41.79 -20.18 19.36
CA ALA A 2 40.41 -20.47 18.95
C ALA A 2 40.30 -20.26 17.43
N LEU A 3 39.86 -21.29 16.70
CA LEU A 3 39.48 -21.13 15.30
C LEU A 3 38.27 -20.19 15.27
N LYS A 4 38.49 -18.95 14.84
CA LYS A 4 37.40 -18.02 14.53
C LYS A 4 36.76 -18.44 13.21
N THR A 5 36.25 -19.66 13.14
CA THR A 5 35.47 -20.10 11.99
C THR A 5 34.06 -19.59 12.21
N LEU A 6 33.81 -18.35 11.78
CA LEU A 6 32.44 -17.87 11.61
C LEU A 6 31.75 -18.83 10.63
N ILE A 7 30.58 -19.33 10.97
CA ILE A 7 29.77 -20.13 10.02
C ILE A 7 29.57 -19.26 8.79
N GLN A 8 30.12 -19.68 7.64
CA GLN A 8 29.96 -18.97 6.38
C GLN A 8 28.71 -19.48 5.67
N ILE A 9 27.87 -18.56 5.19
CA ILE A 9 26.71 -18.86 4.35
C ILE A 9 26.99 -18.41 2.91
N ARG A 10 26.37 -19.07 1.93
CA ARG A 10 26.46 -18.62 0.54
C ARG A 10 25.80 -17.25 0.39
N ARG A 11 26.39 -16.34 -0.39
CA ARG A 11 25.82 -15.00 -0.60
C ARG A 11 26.09 -14.44 -1.99
N GLY A 12 25.15 -13.66 -2.52
CA GLY A 12 25.29 -13.03 -3.85
C GLY A 12 23.96 -12.47 -4.36
N LEU A 13 23.87 -12.17 -5.67
CA LEU A 13 22.60 -11.82 -6.32
C LEU A 13 21.65 -13.03 -6.31
N GLU A 14 20.34 -12.81 -6.20
CA GLU A 14 19.34 -13.89 -6.20
C GLU A 14 19.41 -14.74 -7.47
N SER A 15 19.63 -14.10 -8.62
CA SER A 15 19.81 -14.77 -9.91
C SER A 15 21.10 -15.61 -10.00
N ALA A 16 22.09 -15.34 -9.13
CA ALA A 16 23.42 -15.94 -9.18
C ALA A 16 23.72 -16.87 -7.98
N ILE A 17 22.80 -17.05 -7.04
CA ILE A 17 23.04 -17.87 -5.83
C ILE A 17 23.14 -19.37 -6.13
N GLY A 18 22.57 -19.80 -7.26
CA GLY A 18 22.57 -21.19 -7.72
C GLY A 18 21.77 -22.14 -6.81
N ALA A 19 21.87 -23.44 -7.07
CA ALA A 19 21.24 -24.46 -6.23
C ALA A 19 22.02 -24.63 -4.91
N LEU A 20 21.31 -24.54 -3.79
CA LEU A 20 21.83 -24.78 -2.45
C LEU A 20 21.71 -26.27 -2.12
N ALA A 21 22.74 -26.85 -1.50
CA ALA A 21 22.67 -28.22 -1.01
C ALA A 21 21.62 -28.34 0.11
N ILE A 22 21.10 -29.56 0.35
CA ILE A 22 20.12 -29.79 1.42
C ILE A 22 20.68 -29.29 2.76
N GLY A 23 19.99 -28.34 3.39
CA GLY A 23 20.40 -27.71 4.64
C GLY A 23 21.36 -26.53 4.52
N GLU A 24 21.87 -26.21 3.32
CA GLU A 24 22.75 -25.06 3.10
C GLU A 24 21.95 -23.74 3.11
N LEU A 25 22.42 -22.75 3.88
CA LEU A 25 21.85 -21.41 3.93
C LEU A 25 22.44 -20.50 2.85
N GLY A 26 21.56 -19.74 2.18
CA GLY A 26 21.93 -18.75 1.17
C GLY A 26 21.27 -17.39 1.42
N TYR A 27 22.05 -16.30 1.33
CA TYR A 27 21.56 -14.93 1.46
C TYR A 27 21.68 -14.14 0.14
N CYS A 28 20.57 -13.60 -0.34
CA CYS A 28 20.54 -12.76 -1.54
C CYS A 28 20.76 -11.29 -1.15
N THR A 29 21.84 -10.67 -1.61
CA THR A 29 22.23 -9.31 -1.21
C THR A 29 21.40 -8.21 -1.85
N ASP A 30 20.79 -8.51 -3.00
CA ASP A 30 19.94 -7.63 -3.79
C ASP A 30 18.48 -7.62 -3.32
N SER A 31 17.91 -8.80 -3.04
CA SER A 31 16.52 -8.93 -2.60
C SER A 31 16.34 -9.07 -1.10
N GLY A 32 17.43 -9.24 -0.34
CA GLY A 32 17.40 -9.45 1.11
C GLY A 32 16.79 -10.79 1.55
N LYS A 33 16.52 -11.71 0.60
CA LYS A 33 15.92 -13.01 0.87
C LYS A 33 16.92 -13.99 1.50
N LEU A 34 16.42 -14.84 2.40
CA LEU A 34 17.15 -15.99 2.94
C LEU A 34 16.54 -17.28 2.41
N TYR A 35 17.38 -18.18 1.89
CA TYR A 35 16.99 -19.51 1.40
C TYR A 35 17.66 -20.62 2.21
N ILE A 36 17.03 -21.79 2.24
CA ILE A 36 17.66 -23.07 2.59
C ILE A 36 17.56 -24.02 1.39
N GLY A 37 18.62 -24.78 1.12
CA GLY A 37 18.50 -25.87 0.15
C GLY A 37 17.66 -27.02 0.71
N SER A 38 16.84 -27.62 -0.14
CA SER A 38 16.03 -28.80 0.14
C SER A 38 16.11 -29.78 -1.03
N ALA A 39 15.56 -30.99 -0.86
CA ALA A 39 15.45 -31.95 -1.96
C ALA A 39 14.60 -31.42 -3.15
N ALA A 40 13.74 -30.43 -2.91
CA ALA A 40 12.94 -29.76 -3.94
C ALA A 40 13.61 -28.49 -4.51
N GLY A 41 14.87 -28.21 -4.13
CA GLY A 41 15.59 -26.98 -4.47
C GLY A 41 15.56 -25.93 -3.36
N ASN A 42 15.81 -24.67 -3.71
CA ASN A 42 15.93 -23.57 -2.77
C ASN A 42 14.54 -23.18 -2.20
N VAL A 43 14.36 -23.29 -0.89
CA VAL A 43 13.15 -22.89 -0.17
C VAL A 43 13.36 -21.54 0.48
N LEU A 44 12.44 -20.61 0.26
CA LEU A 44 12.46 -19.27 0.84
C LEU A 44 12.08 -19.33 2.33
N LEU A 45 12.96 -18.88 3.23
CA LEU A 45 12.69 -18.78 4.68
C LEU A 45 12.25 -17.37 5.08
N VAL A 46 12.88 -16.35 4.49
CA VAL A 46 12.57 -14.96 4.76
C VAL A 46 12.36 -14.29 3.41
N ALA A 47 11.12 -13.88 3.13
CA ALA A 47 10.81 -13.09 1.95
C ALA A 47 11.46 -11.70 2.03
N ALA A 48 11.63 -11.06 0.88
CA ALA A 48 12.07 -9.68 0.83
C ALA A 48 11.17 -8.85 1.74
N GLN A 49 11.75 -8.11 2.68
CA GLN A 49 10.96 -7.21 3.53
C GLN A 49 10.28 -6.21 2.61
N SER A 50 8.95 -6.18 2.62
CA SER A 50 8.22 -5.09 1.97
C SER A 50 8.55 -3.81 2.73
N THR A 51 9.30 -2.90 2.11
CA THR A 51 9.69 -1.59 2.68
C THR A 51 8.50 -0.62 2.81
N GLY A 52 7.27 -1.11 2.88
CA GLY A 52 6.08 -0.30 3.04
C GLY A 52 5.67 -0.23 4.51
N ASP A 53 5.25 0.95 4.96
CA ASP A 53 4.77 1.18 6.33
C ASP A 53 3.49 0.38 6.66
N MET A 54 2.80 -0.13 5.64
CA MET A 54 1.52 -0.86 5.75
C MET A 54 1.72 -2.38 5.60
N LEU A 55 2.42 -2.99 6.55
CA LEU A 55 2.62 -4.45 6.57
C LEU A 55 1.30 -5.21 6.67
N LYS A 56 1.13 -6.24 5.83
CA LYS A 56 -0.09 -7.06 5.76
C LYS A 56 -0.48 -7.67 7.11
N SER A 57 0.48 -8.20 7.85
CA SER A 57 0.25 -8.82 9.16
C SER A 57 -0.28 -7.87 10.25
N ILE A 58 -0.14 -6.55 10.06
CA ILE A 58 -0.58 -5.52 11.01
C ILE A 58 -1.85 -4.81 10.51
N TYR A 59 -1.97 -4.62 9.20
CA TYR A 59 -3.01 -3.77 8.61
C TYR A 59 -4.04 -4.51 7.75
N ASP A 60 -3.83 -5.77 7.40
CA ASP A 60 -4.77 -6.64 6.66
C ASP A 60 -4.79 -8.02 7.35
N THR A 61 -5.38 -8.02 8.54
CA THR A 61 -5.35 -9.16 9.48
C THR A 61 -6.10 -10.37 8.92
N ASN A 62 -7.09 -10.14 8.06
CA ASN A 62 -7.91 -11.17 7.44
C ASN A 62 -7.41 -11.61 6.04
N ASN A 63 -6.28 -11.04 5.58
CA ASN A 63 -5.62 -11.38 4.33
C ASN A 63 -6.49 -11.17 3.06
N ASN A 64 -7.43 -10.23 3.09
CA ASN A 64 -8.35 -9.96 1.98
C ASN A 64 -7.79 -9.01 0.91
N GLY A 65 -6.58 -8.49 1.11
CA GLY A 65 -5.91 -7.59 0.16
C GLY A 65 -6.27 -6.12 0.33
N LYS A 66 -6.97 -5.75 1.40
CA LYS A 66 -7.32 -4.37 1.75
C LYS A 66 -6.91 -4.07 3.20
N VAL A 67 -6.49 -2.84 3.44
CA VAL A 67 -6.23 -2.38 4.82
C VAL A 67 -7.56 -2.41 5.60
N ASP A 68 -7.58 -3.07 6.76
CA ASP A 68 -8.77 -3.27 7.60
C ASP A 68 -9.45 -1.93 7.94
N PHE A 69 -8.65 -0.91 8.29
CA PHE A 69 -9.16 0.44 8.56
C PHE A 69 -9.79 1.11 7.33
N ALA A 70 -9.28 0.84 6.13
CA ALA A 70 -9.86 1.35 4.89
C ALA A 70 -11.14 0.60 4.52
N GLN A 71 -11.23 -0.69 4.83
CA GLN A 71 -12.46 -1.47 4.64
C GLN A 71 -13.62 -0.94 5.49
N GLN A 72 -13.34 -0.42 6.69
CA GLN A 72 -14.36 0.21 7.52
C GLN A 72 -15.07 1.39 6.82
N ALA A 73 -14.37 2.10 5.92
CA ALA A 73 -14.91 3.22 5.17
C ALA A 73 -16.01 2.81 4.17
N ASP A 74 -15.99 1.57 3.67
CA ASP A 74 -16.95 1.08 2.67
C ASP A 74 -18.39 0.99 3.22
N SER A 75 -18.53 0.87 4.54
CA SER A 75 -19.80 0.65 5.23
C SER A 75 -20.17 1.76 6.20
N VAL A 76 -19.56 2.94 6.09
CA VAL A 76 -19.88 4.07 6.98
C VAL A 76 -21.29 4.57 6.73
N ALA A 77 -22.14 4.52 7.76
CA ALA A 77 -23.46 5.13 7.72
C ALA A 77 -23.35 6.66 7.60
N TRP A 78 -24.23 7.29 6.81
CA TRP A 78 -24.27 8.75 6.65
C TRP A 78 -24.34 9.49 7.99
N ALA A 79 -25.10 8.94 8.95
CA ALA A 79 -25.21 9.48 10.31
C ALA A 79 -23.86 9.65 11.03
N GLY A 80 -22.83 8.87 10.71
CA GLY A 80 -21.49 8.95 11.29
C GLY A 80 -20.52 9.92 10.60
N VAL A 81 -20.86 10.45 9.42
CA VAL A 81 -19.99 11.36 8.66
C VAL A 81 -19.99 12.77 9.27
N ALA A 82 -18.84 13.29 9.69
CA ALA A 82 -18.71 14.67 10.19
C ALA A 82 -18.72 15.68 9.04
N GLY A 83 -19.23 16.90 9.28
CA GLY A 83 -19.28 17.96 8.26
C GLY A 83 -20.25 17.68 7.10
N LYS A 84 -21.06 16.63 7.20
CA LYS A 84 -22.06 16.28 6.18
C LYS A 84 -23.13 17.37 6.02
N PRO A 85 -23.67 17.59 4.81
CA PRO A 85 -24.89 18.37 4.64
C PRO A 85 -26.03 17.82 5.49
N ALA A 86 -26.78 18.72 6.14
CA ALA A 86 -27.96 18.35 6.93
C ALA A 86 -29.09 17.76 6.05
N VAL A 87 -29.12 18.12 4.77
CA VAL A 87 -30.08 17.62 3.78
C VAL A 87 -29.32 17.25 2.51
N PHE A 88 -29.58 16.06 1.99
CA PHE A 88 -29.09 15.61 0.70
C PHE A 88 -30.25 14.94 -0.06
N PRO A 89 -30.57 15.37 -1.29
CA PRO A 89 -29.93 16.45 -2.06
C PRO A 89 -30.21 17.86 -1.48
N PRO A 90 -29.38 18.88 -1.80
CA PRO A 90 -29.65 20.25 -1.38
C PRO A 90 -30.98 20.76 -1.96
N ALA A 91 -31.59 21.74 -1.28
CA ALA A 91 -32.76 22.43 -1.82
C ALA A 91 -32.44 23.13 -3.14
N ALA A 92 -33.42 23.15 -4.06
CA ALA A 92 -33.29 23.91 -5.30
C ALA A 92 -33.06 25.39 -4.99
N HIS A 93 -32.08 26.00 -5.67
CA HIS A 93 -31.84 27.43 -5.61
C HIS A 93 -31.68 27.98 -7.03
N THR A 94 -32.01 29.25 -7.21
CA THR A 94 -31.85 29.95 -8.48
C THR A 94 -30.54 30.73 -8.48
N HIS A 95 -29.86 30.73 -9.61
CA HIS A 95 -28.78 31.67 -9.86
C HIS A 95 -29.31 32.83 -10.70
N ASP A 96 -28.98 34.04 -10.27
CA ASP A 96 -29.22 35.22 -11.09
C ASP A 96 -28.18 35.23 -12.21
N TYR A 97 -28.64 34.88 -13.42
CA TYR A 97 -27.83 34.97 -14.61
C TYR A 97 -28.08 36.29 -15.31
N LEU A 98 -27.01 36.86 -15.84
CA LEU A 98 -27.14 37.97 -16.78
C LEU A 98 -27.82 37.47 -18.06
N PRO A 99 -28.65 38.31 -18.71
CA PRO A 99 -29.35 37.94 -19.92
C PRO A 99 -28.37 37.59 -21.04
N LYS A 100 -28.75 36.60 -21.86
CA LYS A 100 -27.95 36.18 -23.02
C LYS A 100 -27.95 37.28 -24.09
N GLY A 101 -26.81 37.94 -24.29
CA GLY A 101 -26.63 39.01 -25.29
C GLY A 101 -25.57 40.04 -24.86
N PRO A 102 -25.36 41.10 -25.65
CA PRO A 102 -24.45 42.18 -25.29
C PRO A 102 -24.90 42.84 -23.99
N LEU A 103 -24.00 42.85 -23.00
CA LEU A 103 -24.26 43.46 -21.70
C LEU A 103 -23.98 44.96 -21.78
N THR A 104 -24.90 45.76 -21.26
CA THR A 104 -24.72 47.20 -21.13
C THR A 104 -24.03 47.52 -19.81
N TRP A 105 -23.31 48.64 -19.78
CA TRP A 105 -22.66 49.13 -18.54
C TRP A 105 -23.66 49.30 -17.39
N ASN A 106 -24.93 49.63 -17.67
CA ASN A 106 -26.00 49.73 -16.67
C ASN A 106 -26.37 48.39 -16.03
N GLN A 107 -26.14 47.27 -16.72
CA GLN A 107 -26.39 45.92 -16.20
C GLN A 107 -25.24 45.37 -15.36
N LEU A 108 -24.10 46.08 -15.29
CA LEU A 108 -22.88 45.62 -14.60
C LEU A 108 -22.50 46.46 -13.38
N LYS A 109 -23.11 47.64 -13.19
CA LYS A 109 -22.77 48.52 -12.07
C LYS A 109 -23.76 48.34 -10.93
N GLY A 110 -23.31 47.61 -9.90
CA GLY A 110 -24.11 47.27 -8.72
C GLY A 110 -24.11 45.77 -8.37
N VAL A 111 -23.47 44.94 -9.20
CA VAL A 111 -23.00 43.60 -8.82
C VAL A 111 -21.61 43.67 -8.20
#